data_AF-A0A1J4S0S2-F1
#
_entry.id   AF-A0A1J4S0S2-F1
#
_cell.length_a   1.000
_cell.length_b   1.000
_cell.length_c   1.000
_cell.angle_alpha   90.00
_cell.angle_beta   90.00
_cell.angle_gamma   90.00
#
_symmetry.space_group_name_H-M   'P 1'
#
loop_
_entity.id
_entity.type
_entity.pdbx_description
1 polymer ?
#
loop_
_entity_poly.entity_id
_entity_poly.type
_entity_poly.pdbx_seq_one_letter_code
_entity_poly.pdbx_strand_id
1 'polypeptide(L)'
;MVDPLNEIRAKLLFDVVDAKRRIGWSAKTGLTTSFEGGHEVELVIQRADIFGKNIKFSKKSPPDSLGKAVMEHWYSKVYQDAITQGVDDKRVCILLKSKENDKYACVEESLEEYSPDEIEWSWTNKEKKGLQGRRKSDNKLKFRWYPSGAQLFERFVVPDGIDVIKVAPRRLPVKTVMDFLIAIDTLESSGKK
;
A
#
# COMPACT_ATOMS: atom_id res chain seq x y z
N MET A 1 21.87 1.04 20.67
CA MET A 1 22.02 2.00 19.55
C MET A 1 20.66 2.09 18.90
N VAL A 2 20.00 3.24 19.03
CA VAL A 2 18.62 3.46 18.58
C VAL A 2 18.67 3.91 17.12
N ASP A 3 17.82 3.36 16.26
CA ASP A 3 17.78 3.68 14.82
C ASP A 3 17.04 5.01 14.60
N PRO A 4 17.74 6.10 14.25
CA PRO A 4 17.14 7.41 14.07
C PRO A 4 16.16 7.47 12.88
N LEU A 5 16.19 6.49 11.96
CA LEU A 5 15.24 6.41 10.84
C LEU A 5 13.85 5.92 11.26
N ASN A 6 13.75 5.25 12.42
CA ASN A 6 12.52 4.58 12.85
C ASN A 6 11.74 5.33 13.95
N GLU A 7 12.34 6.28 14.67
CA GLU A 7 11.66 7.02 15.76
C GLU A 7 11.01 8.34 15.32
N ILE A 8 11.42 8.93 14.20
CA ILE A 8 11.03 10.32 13.86
C ILE A 8 9.72 10.38 13.03
N ARG A 9 9.35 9.29 12.33
CA ARG A 9 8.23 9.33 11.38
C ARG A 9 6.95 8.75 11.95
N ALA A 10 5.95 9.62 12.18
CA ALA A 10 4.58 9.17 12.42
C ALA A 10 4.13 8.26 11.26
N LYS A 11 3.48 7.12 11.58
CA LYS A 11 2.97 6.14 10.59
C LYS A 11 1.68 6.63 9.91
N LEU A 12 1.78 7.76 9.24
CA LEU A 12 0.71 8.35 8.44
C LEU A 12 0.62 7.66 7.08
N LEU A 13 -0.53 7.81 6.42
CA LEU A 13 -0.85 7.10 5.18
C LEU A 13 -0.10 7.63 3.95
N PHE A 14 0.04 8.96 3.84
CA PHE A 14 0.65 9.57 2.66
C PHE A 14 2.16 9.72 2.86
N ASP A 15 2.93 8.92 2.13
CA ASP A 15 4.39 8.89 2.20
C ASP A 15 5.02 10.12 1.54
N VAL A 16 4.32 10.71 0.56
CA VAL A 16 4.74 11.90 -0.19
C VAL A 16 3.58 12.89 -0.20
N VAL A 17 3.85 14.17 0.08
CA VAL A 17 2.84 15.23 0.10
C VAL A 17 3.34 16.44 -0.68
N ASP A 18 2.59 16.86 -1.70
CA ASP A 18 2.70 18.18 -2.32
C ASP A 18 1.83 19.15 -1.52
N ALA A 19 2.43 19.85 -0.56
CA ALA A 19 1.70 20.76 0.33
C ALA A 19 1.06 21.96 -0.41
N LYS A 20 1.62 22.36 -1.57
CA LYS A 20 1.09 23.50 -2.34
C LYS A 20 -0.18 23.11 -3.06
N ARG A 21 -0.21 21.92 -3.66
CA ARG A 21 -1.38 21.40 -4.38
C ARG A 21 -2.30 20.56 -3.50
N ARG A 22 -1.89 20.27 -2.27
CA ARG A 22 -2.60 19.44 -1.29
C ARG A 22 -2.87 18.02 -1.83
N ILE A 23 -1.88 17.45 -2.52
CA ILE A 23 -1.91 16.08 -3.05
C ILE A 23 -1.06 15.19 -2.14
N GLY A 24 -1.58 14.03 -1.78
CA GLY A 24 -0.88 13.03 -0.98
C GLY A 24 -0.85 11.69 -1.69
N TRP A 25 0.32 11.05 -1.72
CA TRP A 25 0.49 9.71 -2.28
C TRP A 25 0.84 8.71 -1.19
N SER A 26 0.06 7.64 -1.10
CA SER A 26 0.51 6.42 -0.40
C SER A 26 1.39 5.61 -1.35
N ALA A 27 2.67 5.48 -1.02
CA ALA A 27 3.66 4.84 -1.85
C ALA A 27 3.72 3.34 -1.56
N LYS A 28 3.61 2.54 -2.62
CA LYS A 28 3.65 1.08 -2.55
C LYS A 28 4.69 0.55 -3.53
N THR A 29 5.14 -0.67 -3.25
CA THR A 29 5.97 -1.43 -4.20
C THR A 29 5.35 -2.80 -4.37
N GLY A 30 5.07 -3.17 -5.62
CA GLY A 30 4.45 -4.43 -6.00
C GLY A 30 5.38 -5.26 -6.86
N LEU A 31 5.51 -6.55 -6.54
CA LEU A 31 6.07 -7.51 -7.49
C LEU A 31 5.00 -7.78 -8.55
N THR A 32 5.37 -7.72 -9.83
CA THR A 32 4.47 -8.04 -10.94
C THR A 32 5.06 -9.13 -11.83
N THR A 33 4.19 -9.95 -12.43
CA THR A 33 4.59 -10.93 -13.46
C THR A 33 4.35 -10.43 -14.87
N SER A 34 3.54 -9.37 -15.05
CA SER A 34 3.32 -8.71 -16.33
C SER A 34 3.21 -7.19 -16.17
N PHE A 35 3.61 -6.47 -17.21
CA PHE A 35 3.41 -5.02 -17.34
C PHE A 35 2.36 -4.70 -18.40
N GLU A 36 1.65 -5.72 -18.90
CA GLU A 36 0.57 -5.53 -19.86
C GLU A 36 -0.66 -4.93 -19.18
N GLY A 37 -1.37 -4.08 -19.91
CA GLY A 37 -2.62 -3.50 -19.45
C GLY A 37 -3.65 -4.57 -19.10
N GLY A 38 -4.44 -4.32 -18.06
CA GLY A 38 -5.40 -5.27 -17.52
C GLY A 38 -4.81 -6.31 -16.56
N HIS A 39 -3.48 -6.41 -16.43
CA HIS A 39 -2.87 -7.26 -15.41
C HIS A 39 -3.22 -6.75 -14.01
N GLU A 40 -3.49 -7.65 -13.06
CA GLU A 40 -3.92 -7.28 -11.71
C GLU A 40 -2.80 -7.53 -10.70
N VAL A 41 -2.57 -6.56 -9.81
CA VAL A 41 -1.66 -6.70 -8.66
C VAL A 41 -2.43 -6.47 -7.36
N GLU A 42 -2.05 -7.18 -6.30
CA GLU A 42 -2.72 -7.09 -5.00
C GLU A 42 -1.73 -6.64 -3.93
N LEU A 43 -2.04 -5.54 -3.24
CA LEU A 43 -1.11 -4.88 -2.32
C LEU A 43 -1.77 -4.62 -0.98
N VAL A 44 -0.98 -4.70 0.09
CA VAL A 44 -1.45 -4.35 1.44
C VAL A 44 -1.61 -2.83 1.53
N ILE A 45 -2.84 -2.39 1.74
CA ILE A 45 -3.15 -0.97 1.94
C ILE A 45 -3.19 -0.59 3.41
N GLN A 46 -3.56 -1.52 4.30
CA GLN A 46 -3.74 -1.22 5.72
C GLN A 46 -3.64 -2.45 6.64
N ARG A 47 -3.29 -2.20 7.90
CA ARG A 47 -3.49 -3.14 9.02
C ARG A 47 -4.82 -2.85 9.73
N ALA A 48 -5.90 -3.46 9.26
CA ALA A 48 -7.26 -3.29 9.76
C ALA A 48 -7.61 -4.37 10.81
N ASP A 49 -7.24 -4.14 12.08
CA ASP A 49 -7.50 -5.07 13.17
C ASP A 49 -8.90 -4.89 13.76
N ILE A 50 -9.91 -5.47 13.12
CA ILE A 50 -11.31 -5.37 13.57
C ILE A 50 -11.68 -6.39 14.66
N PHE A 51 -10.89 -7.45 14.85
CA PHE A 51 -11.15 -8.45 15.91
C PHE A 51 -10.50 -8.04 17.24
N GLY A 52 -9.29 -7.48 17.20
CA GLY A 52 -8.63 -6.97 18.41
C GLY A 52 -9.26 -5.67 18.91
N LYS A 53 -9.67 -4.76 18.00
CA LYS A 53 -10.26 -3.46 18.38
C LYS A 53 -11.76 -3.53 18.69
N ASN A 54 -12.47 -4.58 18.27
CA ASN A 54 -13.90 -4.70 18.50
C ASN A 54 -14.28 -6.11 18.95
N ILE A 55 -14.48 -6.25 20.26
CA ILE A 55 -14.84 -7.52 20.93
C ILE A 55 -16.18 -8.13 20.43
N LYS A 56 -17.00 -7.38 19.71
CA LYS A 56 -18.28 -7.86 19.17
C LYS A 56 -18.13 -8.67 17.88
N PHE A 57 -16.99 -8.55 17.19
CA PHE A 57 -16.76 -9.23 15.93
C PHE A 57 -15.94 -10.51 16.09
N SER A 58 -16.34 -11.55 15.35
CA SER A 58 -15.61 -12.81 15.28
C SER A 58 -15.81 -13.47 13.92
N LYS A 59 -15.15 -14.60 13.68
CA LYS A 59 -15.38 -15.42 12.48
C LYS A 59 -16.82 -15.96 12.36
N LYS A 60 -17.62 -15.89 13.43
CA LYS A 60 -19.04 -16.26 13.41
C LYS A 60 -19.94 -15.13 12.90
N SER A 61 -19.45 -13.88 12.89
CA SER A 61 -20.22 -12.73 12.41
C SER A 61 -20.50 -12.82 10.90
N PRO A 62 -21.58 -12.18 10.42
CA PRO A 62 -21.89 -12.11 8.99
C PRO A 62 -20.76 -11.42 8.19
N PRO A 63 -20.42 -11.91 6.99
CA PRO A 63 -19.38 -11.30 6.14
C PRO A 63 -19.58 -9.80 5.90
N ASP A 64 -20.81 -9.38 5.60
CA ASP A 64 -21.11 -7.97 5.34
C ASP A 64 -20.86 -7.10 6.57
N SER A 65 -21.26 -7.55 7.76
CA SER A 65 -21.00 -6.79 9.00
C SER A 65 -19.50 -6.64 9.25
N LEU A 66 -18.72 -7.68 8.97
CA LEU A 66 -17.26 -7.62 9.09
C LEU A 66 -16.63 -6.73 8.02
N GLY A 67 -17.07 -6.86 6.77
CA GLY A 67 -16.63 -6.05 5.65
C GLY A 67 -16.86 -4.56 5.90
N LYS A 68 -18.06 -4.19 6.38
CA LYS A 68 -18.38 -2.82 6.79
C LYS A 68 -17.41 -2.30 7.86
N ALA A 69 -17.11 -3.10 8.87
CA ALA A 69 -16.14 -2.72 9.91
C ALA A 69 -14.71 -2.57 9.38
N VAL A 70 -14.29 -3.42 8.43
CA VAL A 70 -12.97 -3.30 7.77
C VAL A 70 -12.87 -2.00 6.98
N MET A 71 -13.91 -1.67 6.20
CA MET A 71 -13.94 -0.45 5.40
C MET A 71 -14.02 0.81 6.26
N GLU A 72 -14.83 0.79 7.33
CA GLU A 72 -14.90 1.90 8.29
C GLU A 72 -13.54 2.18 8.93
N HIS A 73 -12.80 1.14 9.32
CA HIS A 73 -11.44 1.29 9.87
C HIS A 73 -10.48 1.90 8.85
N TRP A 74 -10.54 1.43 7.60
CA TRP A 74 -9.72 1.94 6.52
C TRP A 74 -10.01 3.42 6.23
N TYR A 75 -11.28 3.77 5.98
CA TYR A 75 -11.66 5.14 5.65
C TYR A 75 -11.46 6.11 6.80
N SER A 76 -11.64 5.67 8.05
CA SER A 76 -11.27 6.48 9.21
C SER A 76 -9.78 6.84 9.18
N LYS A 77 -8.89 5.89 8.84
CA LYS A 77 -7.45 6.19 8.70
C LYS A 77 -7.19 7.16 7.54
N VAL A 78 -7.76 6.89 6.37
CA VAL A 78 -7.60 7.74 5.18
C VAL A 78 -7.99 9.19 5.52
N TYR A 79 -9.15 9.38 6.13
CA TYR A 79 -9.68 10.69 6.49
C TYR A 79 -8.81 11.40 7.55
N GLN A 80 -8.47 10.73 8.65
CA GLN A 80 -7.69 11.33 9.74
C GLN A 80 -6.27 11.70 9.29
N ASP A 81 -5.63 10.83 8.52
CA ASP A 81 -4.29 11.09 8.00
C ASP A 81 -4.31 12.20 6.94
N ALA A 82 -5.35 12.27 6.11
CA ALA A 82 -5.53 13.35 5.13
C ALA A 82 -5.63 14.72 5.81
N ILE A 83 -6.46 14.84 6.86
CA ILE A 83 -6.55 16.07 7.67
C ILE A 83 -5.19 16.41 8.28
N THR A 84 -4.56 15.44 8.93
CA THR A 84 -3.28 15.61 9.61
C THR A 84 -2.18 16.09 8.66
N GLN A 85 -2.22 15.63 7.41
CA GLN A 85 -1.21 15.94 6.39
C GLN A 85 -1.61 17.08 5.46
N GLY A 86 -2.81 17.68 5.62
CA GLY A 86 -3.30 18.74 4.75
C GLY A 86 -3.52 18.29 3.30
N VAL A 87 -3.95 17.04 3.11
CA VAL A 87 -4.17 16.41 1.80
C VAL A 87 -5.66 16.43 1.46
N ASP A 88 -5.99 16.90 0.26
CA ASP A 88 -7.35 16.83 -0.29
C ASP A 88 -7.43 15.78 -1.41
N ASP A 89 -6.44 15.80 -2.31
CA ASP A 89 -6.32 14.84 -3.42
C ASP A 89 -5.47 13.64 -2.97
N LYS A 90 -6.17 12.51 -2.76
CA LYS A 90 -5.60 11.29 -2.17
C LYS A 90 -5.30 10.32 -3.30
N ARG A 91 -4.05 9.90 -3.40
CA ARG A 91 -3.56 9.01 -4.46
C ARG A 91 -2.80 7.83 -3.88
N VAL A 92 -2.71 6.77 -4.67
CA VAL A 92 -1.73 5.70 -4.48
C VAL A 92 -0.72 5.80 -5.61
N CYS A 93 0.57 5.66 -5.30
CA CYS A 93 1.59 5.43 -6.32
C CYS A 93 2.25 4.07 -6.07
N ILE A 94 2.35 3.26 -7.12
CA ILE A 94 2.80 1.88 -7.05
C ILE A 94 4.00 1.75 -7.97
N LEU A 95 5.16 1.48 -7.36
CA LEU A 95 6.31 0.98 -8.10
C LEU A 95 6.14 -0.51 -8.36
N LEU A 96 5.78 -0.86 -9.60
CA LEU A 96 5.80 -2.23 -10.08
C LEU A 96 7.24 -2.63 -10.40
N LYS A 97 7.64 -3.83 -9.99
CA LYS A 97 8.95 -4.38 -10.33
C LYS A 97 8.87 -5.84 -10.75
N SER A 98 9.75 -6.24 -11.67
CA SER A 98 9.96 -7.65 -11.99
C SER A 98 10.66 -8.39 -10.84
N LYS A 99 10.59 -9.73 -10.87
CA LYS A 99 11.26 -10.59 -9.90
C LYS A 99 12.79 -10.46 -9.98
N GLU A 100 13.27 -10.21 -11.18
CA GLU A 100 14.67 -10.05 -11.54
C GLU A 100 15.22 -8.65 -11.20
N ASN A 101 14.34 -7.70 -10.84
CA ASN A 101 14.68 -6.30 -10.57
C ASN A 101 15.35 -5.59 -11.77
N ASP A 102 14.99 -6.01 -12.98
CA ASP A 102 15.48 -5.48 -14.26
C ASP A 102 14.44 -4.62 -14.99
N LYS A 103 13.18 -4.64 -14.53
CA LYS A 103 12.07 -3.88 -15.10
C LYS A 103 11.27 -3.22 -13.99
N TYR A 104 10.91 -1.97 -14.24
CA TYR A 104 10.15 -1.14 -13.33
C TYR A 104 9.10 -0.35 -14.09
N ALA A 105 7.96 -0.11 -13.46
CA ALA A 105 6.95 0.81 -13.96
C ALA A 105 6.26 1.50 -12.78
N CYS A 106 5.79 2.73 -12.97
CA CYS A 106 5.03 3.45 -11.97
C CYS A 106 3.56 3.51 -12.37
N VAL A 107 2.68 3.08 -11.48
CA VAL A 107 1.23 3.27 -11.62
C VAL A 107 0.80 4.32 -10.60
N GLU A 108 -0.05 5.23 -11.02
CA GLU A 108 -0.71 6.18 -10.13
C GLU A 108 -2.22 6.08 -10.33
N GLU A 109 -2.95 5.95 -9.23
CA GLU A 109 -4.41 5.96 -9.22
C GLU A 109 -4.92 6.85 -8.10
N SER A 110 -6.10 7.44 -8.27
CA SER A 110 -6.82 8.06 -7.17
C SER A 110 -7.17 7.01 -6.11
N LEU A 111 -7.03 7.36 -4.84
CA LEU A 111 -7.45 6.49 -3.74
C LEU A 111 -8.97 6.53 -3.64
N GLU A 112 -9.62 5.53 -4.19
CA GLU A 112 -11.08 5.44 -4.24
C GLU A 112 -11.67 5.10 -2.86
N GLU A 113 -12.68 5.87 -2.46
CA GLU A 113 -13.49 5.62 -1.27
C GLU A 113 -14.87 5.09 -1.71
N TYR A 114 -15.06 3.78 -1.57
CA TYR A 114 -16.31 3.09 -1.85
C TYR A 114 -17.29 3.25 -0.69
N SER A 115 -18.55 3.52 -1.00
CA SER A 115 -19.63 3.37 -0.03
C SER A 115 -19.70 1.91 0.46
N PRO A 116 -20.02 1.67 1.74
CA PRO A 116 -20.14 0.31 2.28
C PRO A 116 -21.15 -0.57 1.52
N ASP A 117 -22.10 0.04 0.81
CA ASP A 117 -23.12 -0.69 0.04
C ASP A 117 -22.70 -0.96 -1.42
N GLU A 118 -21.55 -0.46 -1.88
CA GLU A 118 -20.99 -0.75 -3.21
C GLU A 118 -20.18 -2.05 -3.25
N ILE A 119 -19.77 -2.55 -2.08
CA ILE A 119 -18.97 -3.77 -1.95
C ILE A 119 -19.82 -4.87 -1.31
N GLU A 120 -19.91 -6.01 -1.99
CA GLU A 120 -20.46 -7.25 -1.44
C GLU A 120 -19.33 -8.09 -0.81
N TRP A 121 -19.55 -8.58 0.41
CA TRP A 121 -18.54 -9.32 1.15
C TRP A 121 -18.90 -10.79 1.28
N SER A 122 -17.90 -11.65 1.07
CA SER A 122 -18.03 -13.08 1.33
C SER A 122 -16.76 -13.62 2.00
N TRP A 123 -16.87 -14.76 2.67
CA TRP A 123 -15.68 -15.51 3.08
C TRP A 123 -14.95 -16.04 1.83
N THR A 124 -13.62 -16.07 1.88
CA THR A 124 -12.78 -16.62 0.80
C THR A 124 -12.86 -18.14 0.69
N ASN A 125 -13.21 -18.83 1.79
CA ASN A 125 -13.33 -20.28 1.88
C ASN A 125 -14.19 -20.69 3.08
N LYS A 126 -14.51 -21.99 3.16
CA LYS A 126 -15.31 -22.59 4.24
C LYS A 126 -14.64 -22.47 5.60
N GLU A 127 -13.31 -22.47 5.65
CA GLU A 127 -12.51 -22.30 6.86
C GLU A 127 -12.43 -20.84 7.35
N LYS A 128 -13.07 -19.91 6.62
CA LYS A 128 -13.16 -18.48 6.95
C LYS A 128 -11.77 -17.87 7.21
N LYS A 129 -10.81 -18.17 6.33
CA LYS A 129 -9.43 -17.68 6.45
C LYS A 129 -9.30 -16.19 6.10
N GLY A 130 -10.21 -15.65 5.31
CA GLY A 130 -10.25 -14.23 4.95
C GLY A 130 -11.60 -13.83 4.37
N LEU A 131 -11.82 -12.54 4.25
CA LEU A 131 -12.94 -11.93 3.54
C LEU A 131 -12.48 -11.47 2.15
N GLN A 132 -13.39 -11.52 1.19
CA GLN A 132 -13.23 -10.92 -0.12
C GLN A 132 -14.37 -9.94 -0.37
N GLY A 133 -14.02 -8.74 -0.83
CA GLY A 133 -14.96 -7.68 -1.17
C GLY A 133 -15.02 -7.51 -2.68
N ARG A 134 -16.16 -7.80 -3.29
CA ARG A 134 -16.41 -7.62 -4.71
C ARG A 134 -17.24 -6.37 -4.94
N ARG A 135 -16.85 -5.55 -5.90
CA ARG A 135 -17.63 -4.37 -6.29
C ARG A 135 -18.89 -4.84 -7.00
N LYS A 136 -20.04 -4.34 -6.57
CA LYS A 136 -21.35 -4.79 -7.09
C LYS A 136 -21.59 -4.38 -8.54
N SER A 137 -21.03 -3.26 -8.98
CA SER A 137 -21.27 -2.73 -10.34
C SER A 137 -20.72 -3.63 -11.45
N ASP A 138 -19.61 -4.32 -11.21
CA ASP A 138 -18.94 -5.14 -12.22
C ASP A 138 -18.42 -6.49 -11.71
N ASN A 139 -18.79 -6.86 -10.47
CA ASN A 139 -18.39 -8.09 -9.79
C ASN A 139 -16.86 -8.26 -9.66
N LYS A 140 -16.07 -7.21 -9.88
CA LYS A 140 -14.61 -7.30 -9.76
C LYS A 140 -14.23 -7.43 -8.30
N LEU A 141 -13.31 -8.36 -8.03
CA LEU A 141 -12.73 -8.50 -6.72
C LEU A 141 -11.83 -7.30 -6.46
N LYS A 142 -12.19 -6.48 -5.47
CA LYS A 142 -11.46 -5.24 -5.18
C LYS A 142 -10.66 -5.34 -3.88
N PHE A 143 -11.20 -6.01 -2.87
CA PHE A 143 -10.56 -6.13 -1.56
C PHE A 143 -10.39 -7.58 -1.11
N ARG A 144 -9.32 -7.85 -0.36
CA ARG A 144 -9.24 -9.01 0.52
C ARG A 144 -8.82 -8.58 1.91
N TRP A 145 -9.41 -9.18 2.92
CA TRP A 145 -8.99 -8.98 4.29
C TRP A 145 -8.67 -10.29 4.97
N TYR A 146 -7.50 -10.37 5.59
CA TYR A 146 -7.08 -11.53 6.36
C TYR A 146 -6.99 -11.18 7.84
N PRO A 147 -7.75 -11.86 8.72
CA PRO A 147 -7.63 -11.70 10.17
C PRO A 147 -6.21 -11.95 10.66
N SER A 148 -5.52 -12.95 10.07
CA SER A 148 -4.11 -13.21 10.36
C SER A 148 -3.26 -12.03 9.92
N GLY A 149 -2.67 -11.32 10.88
CA GLY A 149 -1.89 -10.12 10.61
C GLY A 149 -2.74 -8.88 10.26
N ALA A 150 -4.07 -8.97 10.39
CA ALA A 150 -5.02 -7.89 10.16
C ALA A 150 -4.83 -7.16 8.82
N GLN A 151 -4.49 -7.88 7.74
CA GLN A 151 -4.10 -7.27 6.48
C GLN A 151 -5.30 -7.01 5.58
N LEU A 152 -5.52 -5.75 5.23
CA LEU A 152 -6.40 -5.36 4.14
C LEU A 152 -5.55 -5.17 2.87
N PHE A 153 -5.93 -5.91 1.84
CA PHE A 153 -5.38 -5.84 0.51
C PHE A 153 -6.38 -5.17 -0.43
N GLU A 154 -5.86 -4.37 -1.35
CA GLU A 154 -6.59 -3.85 -2.49
C GLU A 154 -5.96 -4.34 -3.78
N ARG A 155 -6.80 -4.52 -4.78
CA ARG A 155 -6.40 -4.91 -6.12
C ARG A 155 -6.35 -3.71 -7.06
N PHE A 156 -5.22 -3.56 -7.73
CA PHE A 156 -4.93 -2.53 -8.72
C PHE A 156 -4.77 -3.17 -10.09
N VAL A 157 -5.07 -2.41 -11.13
CA VAL A 157 -5.01 -2.88 -12.52
C VAL A 157 -3.92 -2.09 -13.23
N VAL A 158 -3.00 -2.79 -13.89
CA VAL A 158 -1.99 -2.15 -14.73
C VAL A 158 -2.72 -1.44 -15.88
N PRO A 159 -2.51 -0.12 -16.07
CA PRO A 159 -3.13 0.60 -17.17
C PRO A 159 -2.49 0.20 -18.51
N ASP A 160 -3.23 0.38 -19.59
CA ASP A 160 -2.68 0.27 -20.94
C ASP A 160 -1.59 1.33 -21.18
N GLY A 161 -0.57 0.96 -21.95
CA GLY A 161 0.47 1.90 -22.38
C GLY A 161 1.41 2.39 -21.27
N ILE A 162 1.55 1.63 -20.18
CA ILE A 162 2.48 1.99 -19.09
C ILE A 162 3.94 2.02 -19.56
N ASP A 163 4.69 3.03 -19.14
CA ASP A 163 6.13 3.12 -19.41
C ASP A 163 6.90 2.13 -18.55
N VAL A 164 7.60 1.20 -19.22
CA VAL A 164 8.46 0.21 -18.57
C VAL A 164 9.92 0.62 -18.69
N ILE A 165 10.52 0.98 -17.56
CA ILE A 165 11.94 1.28 -17.43
C ILE A 165 12.70 -0.03 -17.29
N LYS A 166 13.64 -0.28 -18.20
CA LYS A 166 14.59 -1.39 -18.11
C LYS A 166 15.89 -0.92 -17.49
N VAL A 167 16.38 -1.66 -16.51
CA VAL A 167 17.68 -1.41 -15.89
C VAL A 167 18.49 -2.71 -15.90
N ALA A 168 19.81 -2.57 -15.95
CA ALA A 168 20.75 -3.67 -15.83
C ALA A 168 21.40 -3.62 -14.44
N PRO A 169 20.76 -4.16 -13.39
CA PRO A 169 21.28 -4.04 -12.04
C PRO A 169 22.61 -4.79 -11.93
N ARG A 170 23.66 -4.10 -11.48
CA ARG A 170 24.96 -4.71 -11.18
C ARG A 170 25.10 -4.86 -9.68
N ARG A 171 25.21 -6.10 -9.19
CA ARG A 171 25.57 -6.35 -7.79
C ARG A 171 27.02 -5.94 -7.57
N LEU A 172 27.23 -4.92 -6.74
CA LEU A 172 28.56 -4.48 -6.37
C LEU A 172 29.13 -5.38 -5.25
N PRO A 173 30.45 -5.62 -5.23
CA PRO A 173 31.10 -6.24 -4.07
C PRO A 173 30.87 -5.41 -2.80
N VAL A 174 30.65 -6.08 -1.67
CA VAL A 174 30.36 -5.43 -0.37
C VAL A 174 31.39 -4.35 -0.04
N LYS A 175 32.68 -4.63 -0.23
CA LYS A 175 33.76 -3.66 0.01
C LYS A 175 33.53 -2.35 -0.74
N THR A 176 33.15 -2.43 -2.01
CA THR A 176 32.89 -1.25 -2.84
C THR A 176 31.74 -0.41 -2.27
N VAL A 177 30.68 -1.07 -1.79
CA VAL A 177 29.53 -0.38 -1.18
C VAL A 177 29.95 0.29 0.13
N MET A 178 30.73 -0.41 0.97
CA MET A 178 31.23 0.15 2.23
C MET A 178 32.13 1.36 2.00
N ASP A 179 33.05 1.28 1.03
CA ASP A 179 33.93 2.38 0.66
C ASP A 179 33.12 3.62 0.23
N PHE A 180 32.04 3.43 -0.55
CA PHE A 180 31.12 4.52 -0.90
C PHE A 180 30.42 5.14 0.30
N LEU A 181 29.88 4.33 1.22
CA LEU A 181 29.16 4.84 2.40
C LEU A 181 30.08 5.63 3.33
N ILE A 182 31.32 5.17 3.54
CA ILE A 182 32.33 5.88 4.33
C ILE A 182 32.69 7.21 3.68
N ALA A 183 32.85 7.23 2.36
CA ALA A 183 33.15 8.47 1.63
C ALA A 183 32.03 9.50 1.77
N ILE A 184 30.76 9.07 1.70
CA ILE A 184 29.59 9.94 1.89
C ILE A 184 29.58 10.53 3.31
N ASP A 185 29.77 9.69 4.34
CA ASP A 185 29.81 10.15 5.74
C ASP A 185 30.94 11.15 6.01
N THR A 186 32.08 10.96 5.36
CA THR A 186 33.24 11.88 5.44
C THR A 186 32.94 13.22 4.77
N LEU A 187 32.22 13.21 3.64
CA LEU A 187 31.79 14.43 2.94
C LEU A 187 30.73 15.20 3.73
N GLU A 188 29.77 14.51 4.35
CA GLU A 188 28.74 15.15 5.19
C GLU A 188 29.32 15.72 6.50
N SER A 189 30.36 15.08 7.03
CA SER A 189 31.06 15.55 8.23
C SER A 189 32.00 16.73 7.98
N SER A 190 32.52 16.88 6.76
CA SER A 190 33.43 17.97 6.38
C SER A 190 32.71 19.24 5.90
N GLY A 191 31.45 19.13 5.45
CA GLY A 191 30.61 20.28 5.07
C GLY A 191 29.90 20.99 6.24
N LYS A 192 30.11 20.54 7.48
CA LYS A 192 29.53 21.14 8.71
C LYS A 192 30.51 22.04 9.48
N LYS A 193 31.61 22.49 8.86
CA LYS A 193 32.57 23.44 9.46
C LYS A 193 32.36 24.86 8.94
#